data_AF-A0A1Y2AQ56-F1
#
_entry.id   AF-A0A1Y2AQ56-F1
#
_cell.length_a   1.000
_cell.length_b   1.000
_cell.length_c   1.000
_cell.angle_alpha   90.00
_cell.angle_beta   90.00
_cell.angle_gamma   90.00
#
_symmetry.space_group_name_H-M   'P 1'
#
loop_
_entity.id
_entity.type
_entity.pdbx_description
1 polymer ?
#
loop_
_entity_poly.entity_id
_entity_poly.type
_entity_poly.pdbx_seq_one_letter_code
_entity_poly.pdbx_strand_id
1 'polypeptide(L)'
;MSSSTGTGTAKTIPTSLVIFTTSQSPLGLRYEHPRKPLLVIPPLIHRSLHAALDGETPSVLIQDGISYLPHPDTLGKQDIPTRPTGPPSSSSSSSSPVIADPILDSQPARIISRGDSEITVKFHLVGNGTSTDKVKWIEDGLELLGRYKGLNQVDTLLVGFKGIDYRGKKTAASEMFGCGAEGLESDTGSEDVSDQARKQVLDIWQDVKAKVEGKVGRIGTMYLPLGLLKDVKELDGKLAVNALDTPDCHSLPKDYSGWAKESGVELWAGGGGEGSDPLPSVHLHNLLSEFNDKINTLGVSHGAGDVILLRKDGLKFEQGGKLAVDVRWVLSYTLVSSTRGLVRDKGYIVMADIVP
;
A
#
# COMPACT_ATOMS: atom_id res chain seq x y z
N MET A 1 42.37 -32.92 -19.10
CA MET A 1 41.89 -31.53 -19.21
C MET A 1 40.38 -31.59 -19.29
N SER A 2 39.70 -31.48 -18.15
CA SER A 2 38.23 -31.53 -18.08
C SER A 2 37.75 -30.10 -17.90
N SER A 3 37.18 -29.53 -18.96
CA SER A 3 36.59 -28.19 -18.96
C SER A 3 35.19 -28.25 -18.38
N SER A 4 35.01 -27.73 -17.16
CA SER A 4 33.71 -27.46 -16.58
C SER A 4 33.10 -26.21 -17.23
N THR A 5 32.14 -26.43 -18.12
CA THR A 5 31.22 -25.39 -18.61
C THR A 5 30.32 -24.94 -17.47
N GLY A 6 30.65 -23.81 -16.87
CA GLY A 6 29.76 -23.09 -15.97
C GLY A 6 28.56 -22.57 -16.76
N THR A 7 27.38 -23.10 -16.46
CA THR A 7 26.11 -22.57 -16.94
C THR A 7 25.87 -21.22 -16.27
N GLY A 8 26.17 -20.14 -16.99
CA GLY A 8 25.77 -18.79 -16.58
C GLY A 8 24.24 -18.72 -16.57
N THR A 9 23.66 -18.58 -15.38
CA THR A 9 22.26 -18.21 -15.22
C THR A 9 22.06 -16.84 -15.87
N ALA A 10 21.29 -16.79 -16.95
CA ALA A 10 20.90 -15.53 -17.57
C ALA A 10 20.26 -14.64 -16.49
N LYS A 11 20.78 -13.42 -16.32
CA LYS A 11 20.28 -12.47 -15.33
C LYS A 11 18.89 -12.02 -15.79
N THR A 12 17.84 -12.63 -15.24
CA THR A 12 16.45 -12.28 -15.57
C THR A 12 16.21 -10.83 -15.22
N ILE A 13 15.88 -10.03 -16.22
CA ILE A 13 15.57 -8.62 -16.06
C ILE A 13 14.24 -8.51 -15.29
N PRO A 14 14.17 -7.73 -14.20
CA PRO A 14 12.92 -7.54 -13.48
C PRO A 14 11.88 -6.83 -14.35
N THR A 15 10.66 -7.36 -14.35
CA THR A 15 9.50 -6.76 -15.01
C THR A 15 8.56 -6.08 -14.03
N SER A 16 8.71 -6.36 -12.73
CA SER A 16 7.86 -5.79 -11.68
C SER A 16 8.68 -5.38 -10.45
N LEU A 17 8.10 -4.46 -9.68
CA LEU A 17 8.68 -3.85 -8.50
C LEU A 17 7.68 -3.94 -7.34
N VAL A 18 8.13 -4.48 -6.21
CA VAL A 18 7.40 -4.50 -4.94
C VAL A 18 8.13 -3.60 -3.95
N ILE A 19 7.41 -2.62 -3.38
CA ILE A 19 7.95 -1.75 -2.35
C ILE A 19 7.18 -1.95 -1.04
N PHE A 20 7.91 -2.23 0.03
CA PHE A 20 7.39 -2.24 1.40
C PHE A 20 7.81 -0.97 2.12
N THR A 21 6.92 -0.44 2.95
CA THR A 21 7.30 0.61 3.90
C THR A 21 7.88 0.01 5.17
N THR A 22 9.05 0.48 5.60
CA THR A 22 9.72 0.04 6.84
C THR A 22 9.72 1.06 7.96
N SER A 23 9.08 2.22 7.76
CA SER A 23 8.96 3.23 8.79
C SER A 23 7.66 4.00 8.61
N GLN A 24 7.04 4.39 9.73
CA GLN A 24 5.87 5.28 9.74
C GLN A 24 6.25 6.76 9.69
N SER A 25 7.55 7.09 9.73
CA SER A 25 8.02 8.46 9.65
C SER A 25 8.23 8.88 8.18
N PRO A 26 7.46 9.85 7.66
CA PRO A 26 7.61 10.31 6.29
C PRO A 26 8.92 11.06 6.09
N LEU A 27 9.45 11.03 4.86
CA LEU A 27 10.54 11.90 4.43
C LEU A 27 10.04 12.82 3.31
N GLY A 28 10.28 14.14 3.46
CA GLY A 28 9.86 15.14 2.48
C GLY A 28 10.40 14.86 1.08
N LEU A 29 9.58 15.09 0.06
CA LEU A 29 9.91 14.86 -1.35
C LEU A 29 10.93 15.90 -1.83
N ARG A 30 11.87 15.54 -2.72
CA ARG A 30 12.86 16.48 -3.25
C ARG A 30 12.45 17.12 -4.58
N TYR A 31 11.41 16.61 -5.22
CA TYR A 31 10.83 17.15 -6.45
C TYR A 31 9.59 18.01 -6.17
N GLU A 32 9.29 18.94 -7.08
CA GLU A 32 8.05 19.71 -7.02
C GLU A 32 6.84 18.80 -7.21
N HIS A 33 5.82 18.95 -6.37
CA HIS A 33 4.61 18.12 -6.42
C HIS A 33 3.34 18.98 -6.38
N PRO A 34 2.21 18.44 -6.88
CA PRO A 34 0.92 19.09 -6.78
C PRO A 34 0.60 19.55 -5.36
N ARG A 35 0.00 20.73 -5.26
CA ARG A 35 -0.46 21.26 -3.97
C ARG A 35 -1.62 20.46 -3.37
N LYS A 36 -2.43 19.83 -4.23
CA LYS A 36 -3.57 18.98 -3.86
C LYS A 36 -3.77 17.86 -4.90
N PRO A 37 -4.24 16.67 -4.50
CA PRO A 37 -4.39 16.23 -3.11
C PRO A 37 -3.01 16.03 -2.44
N LEU A 38 -2.94 16.21 -1.12
CA LEU A 38 -1.74 15.90 -0.35
C LEU A 38 -1.69 14.39 -0.11
N LEU A 39 -0.79 13.70 -0.80
CA LEU A 39 -0.67 12.25 -0.72
C LEU A 39 0.27 11.84 0.42
N VAL A 40 -0.21 10.95 1.29
CA VAL A 40 0.55 10.45 2.45
C VAL A 40 1.56 9.35 2.11
N ILE A 41 1.32 8.62 1.01
CA ILE A 41 2.13 7.45 0.63
C ILE A 41 3.49 7.83 0.02
N PRO A 42 3.59 8.78 -0.94
CA PRO A 42 4.88 9.11 -1.55
C PRO A 42 5.99 9.45 -0.52
N PRO A 43 5.75 10.25 0.53
CA PRO A 43 6.77 10.51 1.57
C PRO A 43 7.22 9.27 2.37
N LEU A 44 6.33 8.29 2.58
CA LEU A 44 6.66 7.04 3.27
C LEU A 44 7.48 6.11 2.37
N ILE A 45 7.13 6.04 1.08
CA ILE A 45 7.91 5.33 0.08
C ILE A 45 9.28 5.96 -0.07
N HIS A 46 9.38 7.30 -0.09
CA HIS A 46 10.64 8.02 -0.14
C HIS A 46 11.58 7.63 1.00
N ARG A 47 11.08 7.62 2.25
CA ARG A 47 11.83 7.15 3.42
C ARG A 47 12.32 5.72 3.24
N SER A 48 11.47 4.85 2.72
CA SER A 48 11.75 3.42 2.57
C SER A 48 12.78 3.16 1.47
N LEU A 49 12.73 3.92 0.37
CA LEU A 49 13.75 3.88 -0.69
C LEU A 49 15.11 4.32 -0.17
N HIS A 50 15.18 5.41 0.61
CA HIS A 50 16.43 5.80 1.27
C HIS A 50 16.95 4.72 2.21
N ALA A 51 16.10 4.16 3.07
CA ALA A 51 16.50 3.08 3.99
C ALA A 51 16.99 1.83 3.23
N ALA A 52 16.42 1.54 2.06
CA ALA A 52 16.79 0.41 1.24
C ALA A 52 18.05 0.66 0.39
N LEU A 53 18.24 1.85 -0.16
CA LEU A 53 19.21 2.12 -1.22
C LEU A 53 20.41 2.96 -0.76
N ASP A 54 20.36 3.65 0.37
CA ASP A 54 21.46 4.50 0.84
C ASP A 54 22.53 3.78 1.67
N GLY A 55 22.22 2.58 2.17
CA GLY A 55 23.20 1.78 2.88
C GLY A 55 24.37 1.33 2.00
N GLU A 56 25.52 1.06 2.62
CA GLU A 56 26.69 0.46 1.95
C GLU A 56 26.35 -0.86 1.25
N THR A 57 25.40 -1.61 1.83
CA THR A 57 24.79 -2.79 1.21
C THR A 57 23.31 -2.53 0.99
N PRO A 58 22.88 -2.21 -0.24
CA PRO A 58 21.47 -1.98 -0.55
C PRO A 58 20.61 -3.20 -0.22
N SER A 59 19.48 -2.95 0.44
CA SER A 59 18.49 -3.97 0.81
C SER A 59 17.57 -4.21 -0.39
N VAL A 60 18.00 -5.11 -1.28
CA VAL A 60 17.27 -5.46 -2.50
C VAL A 60 17.23 -6.98 -2.66
N LEU A 61 16.08 -7.52 -3.06
CA LEU A 61 15.97 -8.89 -3.54
C LEU A 61 15.43 -8.88 -4.96
N ILE A 62 16.08 -9.60 -5.88
CA ILE A 62 15.54 -9.85 -7.22
C ILE A 62 15.27 -11.34 -7.33
N GLN A 63 14.00 -11.69 -7.48
CA GLN A 63 13.56 -13.08 -7.58
C GLN A 63 12.40 -13.19 -8.56
N ASP A 64 12.45 -14.19 -9.45
CA ASP A 64 11.36 -14.51 -10.39
C ASP A 64 10.90 -13.32 -11.25
N GLY A 65 11.84 -12.44 -11.63
CA GLY A 65 11.55 -11.23 -12.41
C GLY A 65 10.90 -10.10 -11.60
N ILE A 66 10.91 -10.18 -10.26
CA ILE A 66 10.38 -9.17 -9.35
C ILE A 66 11.52 -8.60 -8.49
N SER A 67 11.62 -7.27 -8.45
CA SER A 67 12.48 -6.54 -7.53
C SER A 67 11.71 -6.23 -6.25
N TYR A 68 12.26 -6.54 -5.07
CA TYR A 68 11.68 -6.22 -3.77
C TYR A 68 12.55 -5.21 -3.03
N LEU A 69 11.93 -4.11 -2.59
CA LEU A 69 12.56 -3.02 -1.85
C LEU A 69 11.79 -2.66 -0.57
N PRO A 70 12.42 -2.62 0.61
CA PRO A 70 13.67 -3.30 0.92
C PRO A 70 13.53 -4.83 0.80
N HIS A 71 14.64 -5.55 0.99
CA HIS A 71 14.63 -7.01 1.07
C HIS A 71 13.60 -7.48 2.13
N PRO A 72 12.65 -8.37 1.79
CA PRO A 72 11.51 -8.68 2.64
C PRO A 72 11.91 -9.29 4.01
N ASP A 73 12.96 -10.10 4.06
CA ASP A 73 13.47 -10.66 5.33
C ASP A 73 14.02 -9.62 6.32
N THR A 74 14.23 -8.38 5.86
CA THR A 74 14.68 -7.27 6.72
C THR A 74 13.53 -6.49 7.35
N LEU A 75 12.28 -6.72 6.91
CA LEU A 75 11.11 -5.93 7.32
C LEU A 75 10.77 -6.04 8.82
N GLY A 76 11.19 -7.11 9.49
CA GLY A 76 11.01 -7.29 10.94
C GLY A 76 12.16 -6.73 11.80
N LYS A 77 13.26 -6.28 11.18
CA LYS A 77 14.48 -5.85 11.89
C LYS A 77 14.64 -4.33 11.98
N GLN A 78 13.88 -3.55 11.21
CA GLN A 78 14.13 -2.12 11.03
C GLN A 78 13.36 -1.17 11.96
N ASP A 79 12.44 -1.67 12.81
CA ASP A 79 11.60 -0.81 13.67
C ASP A 79 11.84 -0.97 15.19
N ILE A 80 12.94 -1.61 15.60
CA ILE A 80 13.33 -1.66 17.01
C ILE A 80 14.69 -0.97 17.14
N PRO A 81 14.81 0.15 17.87
CA PRO A 81 16.13 0.63 18.29
C PRO A 81 16.78 -0.54 19.03
N THR A 82 17.87 -1.08 18.50
CA THR A 82 18.75 -1.97 19.26
C THR A 82 19.22 -1.18 20.47
N ARG A 83 18.51 -1.34 21.58
CA ARG A 83 18.94 -0.89 22.89
C ARG A 83 20.32 -1.53 23.09
N PRO A 84 21.39 -0.77 23.35
CA PRO A 84 22.65 -1.37 23.75
C PRO A 84 22.41 -2.01 25.11
N THR A 85 22.08 -3.31 25.13
CA THR A 85 22.05 -4.10 26.34
C THR A 85 23.46 -4.60 26.61
N GLY A 86 24.22 -3.76 27.29
CA GLY A 86 25.48 -4.13 27.91
C GLY A 86 26.03 -2.97 28.74
N PRO A 87 26.28 -3.15 30.06
CA PRO A 87 27.04 -2.16 30.81
C PRO A 87 28.50 -2.16 30.32
N PRO A 88 29.24 -1.03 30.41
CA PRO A 88 30.65 -1.03 30.13
C PRO A 88 31.35 -1.79 31.25
N SER A 89 31.69 -3.05 31.02
CA SER A 89 32.59 -3.78 31.90
C SER A 89 34.02 -3.65 31.36
N SER A 90 34.78 -2.83 32.06
CA SER A 90 36.23 -2.81 31.99
C SER A 90 36.80 -4.12 32.53
N SER A 91 37.54 -4.87 31.72
CA SER A 91 38.84 -5.46 32.11
C SER A 91 39.47 -6.27 30.97
N SER A 92 40.75 -6.01 30.80
CA SER A 92 41.72 -6.69 29.96
C SER A 92 41.97 -8.13 30.41
N SER A 93 42.03 -9.08 29.48
CA SER A 93 43.17 -10.01 29.33
C SER A 93 43.00 -10.96 28.13
N SER A 94 44.13 -11.23 27.52
CA SER A 94 44.40 -11.99 26.30
C SER A 94 44.21 -13.50 26.43
N SER A 95 43.57 -14.14 25.45
CA SER A 95 43.99 -15.42 24.83
C SER A 95 42.99 -15.86 23.73
N SER A 96 43.49 -16.29 22.59
CA SER A 96 42.75 -16.97 21.50
C SER A 96 43.03 -18.49 21.56
N PRO A 97 42.38 -19.34 20.75
CA PRO A 97 40.97 -19.39 20.36
C PRO A 97 40.30 -20.71 20.82
N VAL A 98 39.00 -20.71 21.12
CA VAL A 98 38.21 -21.95 21.23
C VAL A 98 37.18 -21.93 20.12
N ILE A 99 37.34 -22.84 19.17
CA ILE A 99 36.36 -23.17 18.13
C ILE A 99 35.17 -23.80 18.85
N ALA A 100 34.03 -23.12 18.81
CA ALA A 100 32.73 -23.69 19.11
C ALA A 100 31.74 -23.09 18.12
N ASP A 101 31.39 -23.88 17.10
CA ASP A 101 30.18 -23.65 16.31
C ASP A 101 28.95 -23.70 17.23
N PRO A 102 27.94 -22.86 16.95
CA PRO A 102 26.57 -23.34 17.04
C PRO A 102 25.86 -23.16 15.70
N ILE A 103 25.56 -24.31 15.13
CA ILE A 103 24.58 -24.59 14.09
C ILE A 103 23.17 -24.18 14.57
N LEU A 104 22.37 -23.65 13.64
CA LEU A 104 20.90 -23.51 13.64
C LEU A 104 20.23 -22.84 14.86
N ASP A 105 19.69 -21.63 14.64
CA ASP A 105 18.23 -21.47 14.63
C ASP A 105 17.83 -20.18 13.90
N SER A 106 17.84 -20.23 12.57
CA SER A 106 17.31 -19.18 11.70
C SER A 106 15.80 -19.34 11.57
N GLN A 107 15.05 -19.10 12.64
CA GLN A 107 13.58 -18.96 12.55
C GLN A 107 13.26 -17.61 11.88
N PRO A 108 12.46 -17.57 10.79
CA PRO A 108 11.97 -16.30 10.26
C PRO A 108 11.05 -15.63 11.29
N ALA A 109 10.93 -14.31 11.18
CA ALA A 109 10.25 -13.40 12.10
C ALA A 109 9.03 -14.02 12.83
N ARG A 110 9.03 -13.86 14.16
CA ARG A 110 7.99 -14.32 15.10
C ARG A 110 6.59 -14.15 14.51
N ILE A 111 5.88 -15.27 14.39
CA ILE A 111 4.42 -15.32 14.23
C ILE A 111 3.81 -14.39 15.28
N ILE A 112 3.18 -13.30 14.85
CA ILE A 112 2.41 -12.43 15.76
C ILE A 112 1.26 -13.27 16.29
N SER A 113 1.30 -13.63 17.57
CA SER A 113 0.20 -14.32 18.24
C SER A 113 -1.07 -13.48 18.11
N ARG A 114 -2.09 -14.05 17.45
CA ARG A 114 -3.39 -13.42 17.15
C ARG A 114 -4.26 -13.05 18.35
N GLY A 115 -3.89 -13.49 19.55
CA GLY A 115 -4.83 -13.62 20.69
C GLY A 115 -5.69 -12.37 20.97
N ASP A 116 -5.17 -11.18 20.68
CA ASP A 116 -5.88 -9.91 20.91
C ASP A 116 -5.64 -8.86 19.80
N SER A 117 -5.46 -9.27 18.54
CA SER A 117 -5.20 -8.33 17.45
C SER A 117 -6.21 -8.43 16.32
N GLU A 118 -6.60 -7.28 15.78
CA GLU A 118 -7.47 -7.13 14.63
C GLU A 118 -6.67 -6.46 13.50
N ILE A 119 -6.75 -7.03 12.29
CA ILE A 119 -6.11 -6.51 11.10
C ILE A 119 -7.14 -6.02 10.07
N THR A 120 -7.02 -4.75 9.72
CA THR A 120 -7.71 -4.15 8.58
C THR A 120 -6.73 -3.98 7.42
N VAL A 121 -7.13 -4.41 6.24
CA VAL A 121 -6.41 -4.20 4.98
C VAL A 121 -7.26 -3.33 4.06
N LYS A 122 -6.69 -2.26 3.52
CA LYS A 122 -7.26 -1.48 2.43
C LYS A 122 -6.47 -1.74 1.17
N PHE A 123 -7.15 -2.15 0.10
CA PHE A 123 -6.54 -2.54 -1.17
C PHE A 123 -7.03 -1.61 -2.27
N HIS A 124 -6.14 -0.75 -2.77
CA HIS A 124 -6.43 0.20 -3.84
C HIS A 124 -6.00 -0.39 -5.19
N LEU A 125 -6.97 -0.64 -6.07
CA LEU A 125 -6.75 -1.11 -7.44
C LEU A 125 -6.59 0.09 -8.38
N VAL A 126 -5.33 0.46 -8.67
CA VAL A 126 -5.01 1.69 -9.42
C VAL A 126 -4.51 1.47 -10.84
N GLY A 127 -4.02 0.28 -11.15
CA GLY A 127 -3.49 -0.06 -12.47
C GLY A 127 -4.57 -0.37 -13.49
N ASN A 128 -4.15 -0.30 -14.76
CA ASN A 128 -4.94 -0.75 -15.89
C ASN A 128 -4.83 -2.27 -16.00
N GLY A 129 -5.90 -2.98 -15.66
CA GLY A 129 -5.99 -4.43 -15.74
C GLY A 129 -7.43 -4.85 -15.97
N THR A 130 -7.61 -6.07 -16.48
CA THR A 130 -8.94 -6.69 -16.57
C THR A 130 -9.48 -6.98 -15.17
N SER A 131 -10.78 -7.27 -15.06
CA SER A 131 -11.38 -7.70 -13.80
C SER A 131 -10.66 -8.93 -13.22
N THR A 132 -10.30 -9.88 -14.08
CA THR A 132 -9.54 -11.08 -13.69
C THR A 132 -8.14 -10.76 -13.16
N ASP A 133 -7.42 -9.84 -13.81
CA ASP A 133 -6.10 -9.41 -13.34
C ASP A 133 -6.20 -8.76 -11.95
N LYS A 134 -7.20 -7.89 -11.76
CA LYS A 134 -7.42 -7.17 -10.50
C LYS A 134 -7.82 -8.11 -9.35
N VAL A 135 -8.61 -9.15 -9.63
CA VAL A 135 -8.92 -10.20 -8.64
C VAL A 135 -7.65 -10.95 -8.25
N LYS A 136 -6.82 -11.32 -9.22
CA LYS A 136 -5.54 -11.98 -8.97
C LYS A 136 -4.60 -11.08 -8.15
N TRP A 137 -4.56 -9.78 -8.43
CA TRP A 137 -3.76 -8.84 -7.66
C TRP A 137 -4.11 -8.82 -6.17
N ILE A 138 -5.40 -8.91 -5.83
CA ILE A 138 -5.85 -9.00 -4.43
C ILE A 138 -5.33 -10.29 -3.79
N GLU A 139 -5.45 -11.42 -4.49
CA GLU A 139 -4.94 -12.72 -4.02
C GLU A 139 -3.42 -12.67 -3.79
N ASP A 140 -2.66 -12.22 -4.78
CA ASP A 140 -1.20 -12.09 -4.73
C ASP A 140 -0.75 -11.13 -3.61
N GLY A 141 -1.44 -10.00 -3.44
CA GLY A 141 -1.10 -9.01 -2.42
C GLY A 141 -1.38 -9.50 -0.99
N LEU A 142 -2.48 -10.23 -0.78
CA LEU A 142 -2.76 -10.89 0.50
C LEU A 142 -1.75 -12.02 0.79
N GLU A 143 -1.31 -12.75 -0.24
CA GLU A 143 -0.25 -13.74 -0.09
C GLU A 143 1.08 -13.08 0.30
N LEU A 144 1.47 -11.96 -0.33
CA LEU A 144 2.66 -11.19 0.03
C LEU A 144 2.60 -10.70 1.49
N LEU A 145 1.44 -10.22 1.91
CA LEU A 145 1.20 -9.78 3.29
C LEU A 145 1.36 -10.96 4.27
N GLY A 146 0.75 -12.10 3.97
CA GLY A 146 0.87 -13.32 4.77
C GLY A 146 2.30 -13.83 4.86
N ARG A 147 2.97 -13.93 3.70
CA ARG A 147 4.34 -14.45 3.57
C ARG A 147 5.38 -13.60 4.29
N TYR A 148 5.33 -12.27 4.13
CA TYR A 148 6.40 -11.40 4.60
C TYR A 148 6.10 -10.63 5.88
N LYS A 149 4.82 -10.50 6.27
CA LYS A 149 4.42 -9.91 7.55
C LYS A 149 3.83 -10.92 8.53
N GLY A 150 3.61 -12.17 8.12
CA GLY A 150 3.00 -13.20 8.95
C GLY A 150 1.49 -13.00 9.16
N LEU A 151 0.86 -12.09 8.39
CA LEU A 151 -0.53 -11.67 8.57
C LEU A 151 -1.45 -12.45 7.61
N ASN A 152 -1.58 -13.76 7.85
CA ASN A 152 -2.23 -14.70 6.91
C ASN A 152 -3.77 -14.73 6.92
N GLN A 153 -4.42 -14.19 7.95
CA GLN A 153 -5.87 -14.00 7.95
C GLN A 153 -6.17 -12.51 8.18
N VAL A 154 -7.12 -11.98 7.45
CA VAL A 154 -7.47 -10.56 7.52
C VAL A 154 -8.85 -10.44 8.12
N ASP A 155 -9.03 -9.62 9.15
CA ASP A 155 -10.34 -9.47 9.80
C ASP A 155 -11.26 -8.63 8.91
N THR A 156 -10.75 -7.54 8.33
CA THR A 156 -11.49 -6.71 7.38
C THR A 156 -10.64 -6.38 6.15
N LEU A 157 -11.12 -6.75 4.96
CA LEU A 157 -10.57 -6.33 3.67
C LEU A 157 -11.50 -5.29 3.03
N LEU A 158 -10.95 -4.12 2.71
CA LEU A 158 -11.63 -3.06 1.99
C LEU A 158 -11.02 -2.91 0.60
N VAL A 159 -11.84 -2.94 -0.46
CA VAL A 159 -11.36 -2.83 -1.84
C VAL A 159 -11.82 -1.50 -2.46
N GLY A 160 -10.88 -0.73 -2.98
CA GLY A 160 -11.12 0.55 -3.64
C GLY A 160 -10.63 0.55 -5.08
N PHE A 161 -11.20 1.42 -5.90
CA PHE A 161 -11.01 1.45 -7.34
C PHE A 161 -10.66 2.86 -7.78
N LYS A 162 -9.58 2.99 -8.57
CA LYS A 162 -9.19 4.29 -9.12
C LYS A 162 -10.31 4.94 -9.90
N GLY A 163 -10.54 6.23 -9.62
CA GLY A 163 -11.57 7.04 -10.25
C GLY A 163 -12.95 6.93 -9.58
N ILE A 164 -13.13 6.04 -8.58
CA ILE A 164 -14.31 6.02 -7.72
C ILE A 164 -13.91 6.59 -6.37
N ASP A 165 -14.33 7.83 -6.11
CA ASP A 165 -13.87 8.61 -4.96
C ASP A 165 -15.00 9.45 -4.35
N TYR A 166 -15.95 8.81 -3.66
CA TYR A 166 -16.99 9.51 -2.93
C TYR A 166 -16.45 10.17 -1.65
N ARG A 167 -16.46 11.51 -1.65
CA ARG A 167 -15.96 12.38 -0.56
C ARG A 167 -17.05 13.00 0.31
N GLY A 168 -18.32 12.65 0.08
CA GLY A 168 -19.46 13.34 0.71
C GLY A 168 -19.78 14.70 0.07
N LYS A 169 -20.86 15.33 0.52
CA LYS A 169 -21.27 16.70 0.15
C LYS A 169 -21.27 17.58 1.40
N LYS A 170 -20.93 18.87 1.26
CA LYS A 170 -21.17 19.85 2.33
C LYS A 170 -22.67 19.88 2.63
N THR A 171 -23.05 19.52 3.85
CA THR A 171 -24.41 19.73 4.35
C THR A 171 -24.52 21.11 4.99
N ALA A 172 -25.72 21.70 5.04
CA ALA A 172 -25.94 22.98 5.74
C ALA A 172 -25.51 22.94 7.22
N ALA A 173 -25.51 21.75 7.84
CA ALA A 173 -24.96 21.54 9.17
C ALA A 173 -23.43 21.65 9.20
N SER A 174 -22.74 21.09 8.20
CA SER A 174 -21.27 21.20 8.07
C SER A 174 -20.79 22.65 7.95
N GLU A 175 -21.58 23.52 7.32
CA GLU A 175 -21.29 24.97 7.22
C GLU A 175 -21.51 25.70 8.55
N MET A 176 -22.48 25.25 9.35
CA MET A 176 -22.86 25.90 10.61
C MET A 176 -21.93 25.56 11.78
N PHE A 177 -21.31 24.37 11.79
CA PHE A 177 -20.50 23.88 12.91
C PHE A 177 -18.98 24.02 12.73
N GLY A 178 -18.51 24.52 11.59
CA GLY A 178 -17.08 24.79 11.37
C GLY A 178 -16.18 23.56 11.46
N CYS A 179 -16.73 22.35 11.27
CA CYS A 179 -15.95 21.12 11.17
C CYS A 179 -15.02 21.25 9.96
N GLY A 180 -13.71 21.17 10.18
CA GLY A 180 -12.64 21.53 9.23
C GLY A 180 -12.94 21.16 7.78
N ALA A 181 -13.22 22.17 6.97
CA ALA A 181 -13.63 22.04 5.57
C ALA A 181 -12.47 21.86 4.59
N GLU A 182 -11.23 21.73 5.09
CA GLU A 182 -10.05 21.60 4.24
C GLU A 182 -10.06 20.23 3.53
N GLY A 183 -10.47 20.22 2.25
CA GLY A 183 -10.48 19.01 1.41
C GLY A 183 -11.86 18.62 0.85
N LEU A 184 -12.94 19.21 1.37
CA LEU A 184 -14.31 19.14 0.83
C LEU A 184 -14.63 20.30 -0.15
N GLU A 185 -13.60 21.06 -0.54
CA GLU A 185 -13.69 22.30 -1.34
C GLU A 185 -14.02 22.06 -2.81
N SER A 186 -14.11 20.81 -3.25
CA SER A 186 -14.29 20.48 -4.65
C SER A 186 -15.50 19.57 -4.83
N ASP A 187 -16.41 19.96 -5.72
CA ASP A 187 -17.47 19.12 -6.32
C ASP A 187 -16.90 17.92 -7.11
N THR A 188 -15.71 17.42 -6.75
CA THR A 188 -14.92 16.43 -7.50
C THR A 188 -15.09 15.01 -6.98
N GLY A 189 -15.95 14.77 -5.99
CA GLY A 189 -16.31 13.40 -5.64
C GLY A 189 -17.14 12.78 -6.77
N SER A 190 -16.79 11.58 -7.23
CA SER A 190 -17.55 10.91 -8.30
C SER A 190 -18.84 10.32 -7.73
N GLU A 191 -19.91 11.10 -7.64
CA GLU A 191 -21.25 10.52 -7.46
C GLU A 191 -21.64 9.71 -8.69
N ASP A 192 -21.29 10.22 -9.87
CA ASP A 192 -21.49 9.57 -11.14
C ASP A 192 -20.30 8.66 -11.47
N VAL A 193 -20.55 7.36 -11.43
CA VAL A 193 -19.60 6.33 -11.84
C VAL A 193 -19.94 5.92 -13.27
N SER A 194 -18.96 5.92 -14.17
CA SER A 194 -19.18 5.49 -15.56
C SER A 194 -19.64 4.03 -15.62
N ASP A 195 -20.42 3.68 -16.63
CA ASP A 195 -20.92 2.31 -16.82
C ASP A 195 -19.78 1.28 -16.89
N GLN A 196 -18.65 1.65 -17.51
CA GLN A 196 -17.46 0.81 -17.58
C GLN A 196 -16.86 0.56 -16.19
N ALA A 197 -16.72 1.60 -15.35
CA ALA A 197 -16.19 1.46 -14.01
C ALA A 197 -17.15 0.68 -13.11
N ARG A 198 -18.46 0.97 -13.20
CA ARG A 198 -19.52 0.23 -12.50
C ARG A 198 -19.49 -1.26 -12.85
N LYS A 199 -19.44 -1.60 -14.15
CA LYS A 199 -19.32 -2.99 -14.61
C LYS A 199 -18.07 -3.67 -14.05
N GLN A 200 -16.92 -2.99 -14.12
CA GLN A 200 -15.66 -3.54 -13.60
C GLN A 200 -15.73 -3.83 -12.09
N VAL A 201 -16.34 -2.93 -11.29
CA VAL A 201 -16.54 -3.16 -9.86
C VAL A 201 -17.37 -4.40 -9.60
N LEU A 202 -18.51 -4.54 -10.29
CA LEU A 202 -19.41 -5.69 -10.11
C LEU A 202 -18.75 -7.01 -10.53
N ASP A 203 -18.06 -7.02 -11.67
CA ASP A 203 -17.32 -8.19 -12.17
C ASP A 203 -16.24 -8.62 -11.15
N ILE A 204 -15.45 -7.67 -10.63
CA ILE A 204 -14.41 -7.96 -9.61
C ILE A 204 -15.02 -8.44 -8.30
N TRP A 205 -16.12 -7.81 -7.87
CA TRP A 205 -16.77 -8.12 -6.59
C TRP A 205 -17.32 -9.55 -6.56
N GLN A 206 -17.89 -10.00 -7.67
CA GLN A 206 -18.40 -11.37 -7.80
C GLN A 206 -17.30 -12.42 -7.59
N ASP A 207 -16.11 -12.17 -8.16
CA ASP A 207 -15.01 -13.13 -8.17
C ASP A 207 -14.13 -13.05 -6.91
N VAL A 208 -13.84 -11.85 -6.41
CA VAL A 208 -12.92 -11.65 -5.28
C VAL A 208 -13.41 -12.38 -4.03
N LYS A 209 -14.72 -12.41 -3.81
CA LYS A 209 -15.32 -13.09 -2.66
C LYS A 209 -14.93 -14.56 -2.58
N ALA A 210 -15.06 -15.28 -3.68
CA ALA A 210 -14.71 -16.71 -3.75
C ALA A 210 -13.20 -16.92 -3.54
N LYS A 211 -12.38 -15.96 -3.96
CA LYS A 211 -10.91 -16.03 -3.84
C LYS A 211 -10.38 -15.76 -2.44
N VAL A 212 -11.08 -14.94 -1.66
CA VAL A 212 -10.65 -14.55 -0.32
C VAL A 212 -11.41 -15.27 0.80
N GLU A 213 -12.36 -16.14 0.45
CA GLU A 213 -13.10 -16.96 1.40
C GLU A 213 -12.15 -17.80 2.27
N GLY A 214 -12.40 -17.84 3.58
CA GLY A 214 -11.54 -18.52 4.56
C GLY A 214 -10.25 -17.79 4.92
N LYS A 215 -9.82 -16.78 4.14
CA LYS A 215 -8.68 -15.90 4.45
C LYS A 215 -9.11 -14.57 5.07
N VAL A 216 -10.31 -14.11 4.73
CA VAL A 216 -10.86 -12.82 5.14
C VAL A 216 -12.15 -13.00 5.96
N GLY A 217 -12.26 -12.34 7.10
CA GLY A 217 -13.45 -12.37 7.96
C GLY A 217 -14.60 -11.51 7.41
N ARG A 218 -14.31 -10.26 7.04
CA ARG A 218 -15.27 -9.29 6.51
C ARG A 218 -14.72 -8.65 5.25
N ILE A 219 -15.58 -8.49 4.23
CA ILE A 219 -15.25 -7.75 3.02
C ILE A 219 -16.09 -6.48 2.92
N GLY A 220 -15.45 -5.41 2.49
CA GLY A 220 -16.05 -4.11 2.30
C GLY A 220 -15.44 -3.37 1.11
N THR A 221 -16.02 -2.23 0.81
CA THR A 221 -15.61 -1.38 -0.31
C THR A 221 -14.99 -0.08 0.20
N MET A 222 -14.35 0.66 -0.69
CA MET A 222 -13.92 2.03 -0.44
C MET A 222 -14.55 2.97 -1.46
N TYR A 223 -15.02 4.11 -0.97
CA TYR A 223 -15.42 5.28 -1.72
C TYR A 223 -16.59 5.10 -2.69
N LEU A 224 -17.34 4.00 -2.59
CA LEU A 224 -18.48 3.80 -3.47
C LEU A 224 -19.57 4.83 -3.16
N PRO A 225 -20.16 5.48 -4.18
CA PRO A 225 -21.38 6.24 -4.01
C PRO A 225 -22.56 5.30 -3.76
N LEU A 226 -23.66 5.84 -3.22
CA LEU A 226 -24.82 5.07 -2.76
C LEU A 226 -25.39 4.14 -3.83
N GLY A 227 -25.51 4.58 -5.08
CA GLY A 227 -26.06 3.78 -6.18
C GLY A 227 -25.25 2.51 -6.42
N LEU A 228 -23.93 2.65 -6.58
CA LEU A 228 -23.04 1.51 -6.80
C LEU A 228 -22.94 0.62 -5.55
N LEU A 229 -22.99 1.20 -4.36
CA LEU A 229 -23.00 0.43 -3.12
C LEU A 229 -24.25 -0.46 -3.01
N LYS A 230 -25.42 0.04 -3.43
CA LYS A 230 -26.65 -0.75 -3.52
C LYS A 230 -26.49 -1.92 -4.47
N ASP A 231 -25.96 -1.68 -5.67
CA ASP A 231 -25.74 -2.74 -6.66
C ASP A 231 -24.83 -3.85 -6.12
N VAL A 232 -23.73 -3.47 -5.45
CA VAL A 232 -22.80 -4.42 -4.83
C VAL A 232 -23.48 -5.20 -3.70
N LYS A 233 -24.33 -4.55 -2.89
CA LYS A 233 -25.09 -5.20 -1.81
C LYS A 233 -26.17 -6.15 -2.34
N GLU A 234 -26.81 -5.80 -3.44
CA GLU A 234 -27.81 -6.65 -4.12
C GLU A 234 -27.14 -7.89 -4.73
N LEU A 235 -25.96 -7.71 -5.32
CA LEU A 235 -25.12 -8.82 -5.82
C LEU A 235 -24.62 -9.70 -4.67
N ASP A 236 -24.24 -9.09 -3.55
CA ASP A 236 -23.71 -9.78 -2.37
C ASP A 236 -24.25 -9.22 -1.06
N GLY A 237 -25.22 -9.92 -0.49
CA GLY A 237 -25.80 -9.59 0.81
C GLY A 237 -24.79 -9.56 1.97
N LYS A 238 -23.56 -10.09 1.80
CA LYS A 238 -22.51 -10.11 2.82
C LYS A 238 -21.63 -8.85 2.86
N LEU A 239 -21.81 -7.89 1.96
CA LEU A 239 -21.11 -6.60 2.03
C LEU A 239 -21.33 -5.97 3.42
N ALA A 240 -20.23 -5.75 4.15
CA ALA A 240 -20.26 -5.40 5.56
C ALA A 240 -19.88 -3.94 5.84
N VAL A 241 -19.00 -3.35 5.03
CA VAL A 241 -18.40 -2.03 5.29
C VAL A 241 -18.25 -1.26 3.97
N ASN A 242 -18.43 0.05 4.01
CA ASN A 242 -17.91 0.98 3.02
C ASN A 242 -17.13 2.11 3.70
N ALA A 243 -15.83 2.22 3.41
CA ALA A 243 -15.01 3.31 3.92
C ALA A 243 -15.04 4.50 2.94
N LEU A 244 -15.32 5.70 3.44
CA LEU A 244 -15.53 6.90 2.64
C LEU A 244 -14.37 7.88 2.80
N ASP A 245 -14.05 8.66 1.76
CA ASP A 245 -12.98 9.66 1.80
C ASP A 245 -13.50 10.97 2.40
N THR A 246 -14.06 10.89 3.60
CA THR A 246 -14.61 12.02 4.36
C THR A 246 -13.94 12.11 5.73
N PRO A 247 -13.68 13.33 6.25
CA PRO A 247 -13.13 13.51 7.59
C PRO A 247 -14.07 13.00 8.69
N ASP A 248 -15.39 13.10 8.48
CA ASP A 248 -16.40 12.61 9.42
C ASP A 248 -17.63 12.05 8.71
N CYS A 249 -18.45 11.30 9.46
CA CYS A 249 -19.71 10.74 8.95
C CYS A 249 -20.92 11.70 9.08
N HIS A 250 -20.75 12.89 9.67
CA HIS A 250 -21.83 13.86 9.88
C HIS A 250 -22.17 14.62 8.60
N SER A 251 -21.25 14.65 7.64
CA SER A 251 -21.43 15.23 6.31
C SER A 251 -22.16 14.31 5.31
N LEU A 252 -22.55 13.09 5.70
CA LEU A 252 -23.19 12.15 4.78
C LEU A 252 -24.68 12.45 4.59
N PRO A 253 -25.21 12.36 3.35
CA PRO A 253 -26.64 12.48 3.10
C PRO A 253 -27.46 11.49 3.95
N LYS A 254 -28.62 11.93 4.45
CA LYS A 254 -29.52 11.11 5.27
C LYS A 254 -29.96 9.84 4.54
N ASP A 255 -30.18 9.93 3.24
CA ASP A 255 -30.58 8.78 2.42
C ASP A 255 -29.48 7.71 2.34
N TYR A 256 -28.20 8.14 2.33
CA TYR A 256 -27.07 7.22 2.36
C TYR A 256 -26.98 6.54 3.72
N SER A 257 -26.84 7.34 4.79
CA SER A 257 -26.68 6.81 6.15
C SER A 257 -27.87 5.96 6.61
N GLY A 258 -29.10 6.37 6.25
CA GLY A 258 -30.32 5.62 6.51
C GLY A 258 -30.34 4.27 5.82
N TRP A 259 -30.08 4.23 4.50
CA TRP A 259 -30.03 2.98 3.75
C TRP A 259 -28.93 2.03 4.25
N ALA A 260 -27.74 2.57 4.54
CA ALA A 260 -26.62 1.76 5.02
C ALA A 260 -26.95 1.10 6.36
N LYS A 261 -27.56 1.85 7.29
CA LYS A 261 -28.05 1.33 8.57
C LYS A 261 -29.10 0.25 8.39
N GLU A 262 -30.10 0.46 7.53
CA GLU A 262 -31.16 -0.51 7.25
C GLU A 262 -30.63 -1.79 6.58
N SER A 263 -29.60 -1.66 5.75
CA SER A 263 -28.99 -2.78 5.02
C SER A 263 -27.86 -3.48 5.78
N GLY A 264 -27.57 -3.05 7.02
CA GLY A 264 -26.50 -3.59 7.84
C GLY A 264 -25.09 -3.35 7.28
N VAL A 265 -24.88 -2.24 6.57
CA VAL A 265 -23.58 -1.82 6.04
C VAL A 265 -23.02 -0.71 6.92
N GLU A 266 -21.83 -0.91 7.46
CA GLU A 266 -21.14 0.11 8.25
C GLU A 266 -20.49 1.15 7.33
N LEU A 267 -20.58 2.43 7.70
CA LEU A 267 -19.90 3.52 7.00
C LEU A 267 -18.72 4.00 7.85
N TRP A 268 -17.51 3.88 7.33
CA TRP A 268 -16.30 4.31 8.02
C TRP A 268 -15.80 5.62 7.43
N ALA A 269 -15.55 6.63 8.27
CA ALA A 269 -14.90 7.86 7.85
C ALA A 269 -13.38 7.61 7.73
N GLY A 270 -12.83 7.73 6.53
CA GLY A 270 -11.44 7.45 6.22
C GLY A 270 -10.44 8.54 6.65
N GLY A 271 -10.93 9.64 7.23
CA GLY A 271 -10.11 10.77 7.68
C GLY A 271 -9.84 11.83 6.60
N GLY A 272 -10.24 11.57 5.36
CA GLY A 272 -10.04 12.47 4.21
C GLY A 272 -8.61 12.46 3.66
N GLY A 273 -8.48 12.48 2.34
CA GLY A 273 -7.20 12.72 1.65
C GLY A 273 -6.41 11.49 1.20
N GLU A 274 -6.93 10.28 1.43
CA GLU A 274 -6.34 9.06 0.85
C GLU A 274 -6.70 8.97 -0.64
N GLY A 275 -7.94 9.29 -1.01
CA GLY A 275 -8.45 9.26 -2.39
C GLY A 275 -8.39 7.86 -3.03
N SER A 276 -8.85 7.80 -4.28
CA SER A 276 -8.90 6.54 -5.05
C SER A 276 -7.60 6.15 -5.76
N ASP A 277 -6.62 7.08 -5.81
CA ASP A 277 -5.29 6.86 -6.40
C ASP A 277 -4.22 7.39 -5.43
N PRO A 278 -3.93 6.67 -4.34
CA PRO A 278 -3.09 7.18 -3.25
C PRO A 278 -1.59 7.21 -3.58
N LEU A 279 -1.18 6.57 -4.68
CA LEU A 279 0.17 6.63 -5.23
C LEU A 279 0.12 6.60 -6.77
N PRO A 280 -0.13 7.74 -7.42
CA PRO A 280 -0.14 7.80 -8.87
C PRO A 280 1.24 7.45 -9.46
N SER A 281 1.26 6.76 -10.60
CA SER A 281 2.50 6.27 -11.24
C SER A 281 3.55 7.37 -11.49
N VAL A 282 3.12 8.61 -11.74
CA VAL A 282 4.03 9.77 -11.88
C VAL A 282 4.77 10.14 -10.58
N HIS A 283 4.12 9.98 -9.42
CA HIS A 283 4.79 10.21 -8.13
C HIS A 283 5.84 9.12 -7.89
N LEU A 284 5.50 7.85 -8.15
CA LEU A 284 6.46 6.76 -8.00
C LEU A 284 7.62 6.92 -9.00
N HIS A 285 7.35 7.32 -10.24
CA HIS A 285 8.37 7.63 -11.24
C HIS A 285 9.37 8.67 -10.71
N ASN A 286 8.89 9.85 -10.32
CA ASN A 286 9.74 10.93 -9.85
C ASN A 286 10.55 10.53 -8.60
N LEU A 287 9.95 9.75 -7.69
CA LEU A 287 10.67 9.20 -6.54
C LEU A 287 11.83 8.29 -6.97
N LEU A 288 11.58 7.37 -7.91
CA LEU A 288 12.62 6.45 -8.39
C LEU A 288 13.71 7.20 -9.16
N SER A 289 13.38 8.30 -9.86
CA SER A 289 14.36 9.15 -10.55
C SER A 289 15.43 9.70 -9.60
N GLU A 290 15.09 9.96 -8.34
CA GLU A 290 16.07 10.39 -7.31
C GLU A 290 17.14 9.31 -7.03
N PHE A 291 16.85 8.04 -7.34
CA PHE A 291 17.73 6.89 -7.07
C PHE A 291 18.24 6.22 -8.34
N ASN A 292 18.14 6.88 -9.50
CA ASN A 292 18.45 6.29 -10.81
C ASN A 292 19.80 5.57 -10.87
N ASP A 293 20.87 6.22 -10.41
CA ASP A 293 22.21 5.64 -10.45
C ASP A 293 22.27 4.30 -9.71
N LYS A 294 21.58 4.21 -8.56
CA LYS A 294 21.56 3.03 -7.70
C LYS A 294 20.66 1.95 -8.26
N ILE A 295 19.44 2.31 -8.65
CA ILE A 295 18.46 1.38 -9.22
C ILE A 295 19.00 0.74 -10.50
N ASN A 296 19.68 1.51 -11.35
CA ASN A 296 20.31 1.02 -12.57
C ASN A 296 21.47 0.06 -12.25
N THR A 297 22.34 0.44 -11.32
CA THR A 297 23.48 -0.40 -10.90
C THR A 297 23.01 -1.72 -10.29
N LEU A 298 21.93 -1.70 -9.52
CA LEU A 298 21.35 -2.86 -8.86
C LEU A 298 20.48 -3.71 -9.81
N GLY A 299 20.20 -3.22 -11.03
CA GLY A 299 19.34 -3.88 -11.99
C GLY A 299 17.89 -3.97 -11.54
N VAL A 300 17.44 -3.04 -10.69
CA VAL A 300 16.09 -2.99 -10.13
C VAL A 300 15.07 -2.50 -11.15
N SER A 301 15.47 -1.63 -12.06
CA SER A 301 14.69 -1.08 -13.18
C SER A 301 15.64 -0.63 -14.30
N HIS A 302 15.10 -0.30 -15.48
CA HIS A 302 15.83 0.28 -16.61
C HIS A 302 16.03 1.80 -16.52
N GLY A 303 15.88 2.36 -15.31
CA GLY A 303 16.00 3.78 -15.02
C GLY A 303 14.65 4.47 -15.07
N ALA A 304 14.30 5.17 -13.99
CA ALA A 304 13.33 6.24 -14.13
C ALA A 304 13.99 7.33 -14.98
N GLY A 305 13.25 7.99 -15.86
CA GLY A 305 13.82 9.04 -16.69
C GLY A 305 14.13 10.28 -15.86
N ASP A 306 14.20 11.41 -16.55
CA ASP A 306 14.14 12.72 -15.88
C ASP A 306 12.82 12.87 -15.11
N VAL A 307 12.88 13.63 -14.01
CA VAL A 307 11.71 13.98 -13.21
C VAL A 307 10.66 14.66 -14.09
N ILE A 308 9.42 14.20 -14.01
CA ILE A 308 8.29 14.83 -14.68
C ILE A 308 7.91 16.10 -13.91
N LEU A 309 7.95 17.23 -14.61
CA LEU A 309 7.75 18.55 -14.03
C LEU A 309 6.29 18.83 -13.69
N LEU A 310 6.10 19.78 -12.79
CA LEU A 310 4.80 20.32 -12.44
C LEU A 310 4.33 21.26 -13.55
N ARG A 311 3.02 21.27 -13.83
CA ARG A 311 2.41 22.30 -14.68
C ARG A 311 2.58 23.66 -14.03
N LYS A 312 2.54 24.70 -14.86
CA LYS A 312 2.61 26.11 -14.42
C LYS A 312 1.54 26.48 -13.37
N ASP A 313 0.39 25.80 -13.36
CA ASP A 313 -0.68 26.02 -12.38
C ASP A 313 -0.40 25.42 -10.99
N GLY A 314 0.59 24.55 -10.87
CA GLY A 314 0.96 23.87 -9.63
C GLY A 314 -0.02 22.78 -9.18
N LEU A 315 -0.98 22.38 -10.03
CA LEU A 315 -2.08 21.49 -9.66
C LEU A 315 -1.88 20.05 -10.14
N LYS A 316 -1.13 19.84 -11.22
CA LYS A 316 -0.87 18.51 -11.80
C LYS A 316 0.51 18.49 -12.43
N PHE A 317 1.04 17.29 -12.65
CA PHE A 317 2.22 17.09 -13.49
C PHE A 317 1.89 17.35 -14.97
N GLU A 318 2.93 17.63 -15.75
CA GLU A 318 2.84 17.65 -17.20
C GLU A 318 2.40 16.28 -17.74
N GLN A 319 1.58 16.29 -18.79
CA GLN A 319 1.12 15.07 -19.44
C GLN A 319 2.10 14.66 -20.55
N GLY A 320 2.23 13.35 -20.77
CA GLY A 320 3.02 12.80 -21.88
C GLY A 320 4.47 12.44 -21.54
N GLY A 321 4.90 12.58 -20.27
CA GLY A 321 6.17 12.04 -19.82
C GLY A 321 6.22 10.51 -19.92
N LYS A 322 7.34 9.95 -20.39
CA LYS A 322 7.55 8.51 -20.45
C LYS A 322 7.75 7.98 -19.03
N LEU A 323 6.75 7.28 -18.51
CA LEU A 323 6.85 6.65 -17.19
C LEU A 323 7.67 5.36 -17.29
N ALA A 324 8.67 5.21 -16.43
CA ALA A 324 9.39 3.96 -16.21
C ALA A 324 8.65 2.94 -15.32
N VAL A 325 7.53 3.34 -14.70
CA VAL A 325 6.73 2.45 -13.86
C VAL A 325 5.24 2.70 -14.03
N ASP A 326 4.45 1.65 -13.86
CA ASP A 326 2.99 1.74 -13.73
C ASP A 326 2.51 1.01 -12.47
N VAL A 327 1.90 1.74 -11.54
CA VAL A 327 1.43 1.18 -10.27
C VAL A 327 0.20 0.32 -10.53
N ARG A 328 0.25 -0.95 -10.11
CA ARG A 328 -0.89 -1.87 -10.21
C ARG A 328 -1.84 -1.67 -9.05
N TRP A 329 -1.30 -1.70 -7.84
CA TRP A 329 -2.08 -1.62 -6.62
C TRP A 329 -1.26 -1.13 -5.44
N VAL A 330 -1.98 -0.62 -4.45
CA VAL A 330 -1.44 -0.21 -3.15
C VAL A 330 -2.24 -0.88 -2.06
N LEU A 331 -1.58 -1.70 -1.25
CA LEU A 331 -2.15 -2.33 -0.07
C LEU A 331 -1.67 -1.55 1.16
N SER A 332 -2.59 -1.07 2.00
CA SER A 332 -2.27 -0.62 3.34
C SER A 332 -2.85 -1.59 4.37
N TYR A 333 -2.13 -1.81 5.45
CA TYR A 333 -2.57 -2.67 6.53
C TYR A 333 -2.41 -1.96 7.87
N THR A 334 -3.32 -2.21 8.80
CA THR A 334 -3.24 -1.71 10.18
C THR A 334 -3.62 -2.86 11.12
N LEU A 335 -2.70 -3.16 12.04
CA LEU A 335 -2.86 -4.16 13.08
C LEU A 335 -3.11 -3.43 14.40
N VAL A 336 -4.26 -3.64 15.02
CA VAL A 336 -4.68 -3.00 16.27
C VAL A 336 -4.81 -4.05 17.36
N SER A 337 -4.33 -3.74 18.56
CA SER A 337 -4.58 -4.54 19.76
C SER A 337 -6.02 -4.31 20.22
N SER A 338 -6.90 -5.29 20.09
CA SER A 338 -8.31 -5.21 20.47
C SER A 338 -8.50 -4.91 21.96
N THR A 339 -7.57 -5.33 22.82
CA THR A 339 -7.63 -5.07 24.28
C THR A 339 -7.17 -3.67 24.67
N ARG A 340 -6.25 -3.06 23.90
CA ARG A 340 -5.62 -1.78 24.24
C ARG A 340 -6.07 -0.63 23.34
N GLY A 341 -6.71 -0.92 22.22
CA GLY A 341 -7.03 0.07 21.18
C GLY A 341 -5.80 0.71 20.55
N LEU A 342 -4.63 0.07 20.63
CA LEU A 342 -3.36 0.62 20.14
C LEU A 342 -2.95 -0.03 18.82
N VAL A 343 -2.47 0.79 17.87
CA VAL A 343 -1.84 0.31 16.64
C VAL A 343 -0.52 -0.39 17.00
N ARG A 344 -0.42 -1.69 16.70
CA ARG A 344 0.77 -2.51 16.89
C ARG A 344 1.71 -2.45 15.70
N ASP A 345 1.13 -2.47 14.51
CA ASP A 345 1.85 -2.36 13.25
C ASP A 345 0.94 -1.69 12.20
N LYS A 346 1.56 -0.98 11.27
CA LYS A 346 0.90 -0.38 10.11
C LYS A 346 1.93 -0.34 8.99
N GLY A 347 1.49 -0.42 7.75
CA GLY A 347 2.39 -0.24 6.64
C GLY A 347 1.70 -0.30 5.30
N TYR A 348 2.51 -0.18 4.26
CA TYR A 348 2.09 -0.23 2.87
C TYR A 348 2.94 -1.25 2.10
N ILE A 349 2.30 -1.91 1.15
CA ILE A 349 2.90 -2.76 0.13
C ILE A 349 2.43 -2.22 -1.22
N VAL A 350 3.36 -1.90 -2.10
CA VAL A 350 3.08 -1.36 -3.43
C VAL A 350 3.58 -2.36 -4.45
N MET A 351 2.78 -2.64 -5.48
CA MET A 351 3.21 -3.38 -6.66
C MET A 351 3.10 -2.48 -7.89
N ALA A 352 4.18 -2.42 -8.67
CA ALA A 352 4.25 -1.70 -9.93
C ALA A 352 4.91 -2.56 -11.01
N ASP A 353 4.54 -2.31 -12.26
CA ASP A 353 5.26 -2.79 -13.42
C ASP A 353 6.40 -1.86 -13.77
N ILE A 354 7.51 -2.43 -14.23
CA ILE A 354 8.61 -1.70 -14.82
C ILE A 354 8.32 -1.57 -16.32
N VAL A 355 8.19 -0.33 -16.77
CA VAL A 355 7.86 0.00 -18.16
C VAL A 355 9.17 0.31 -18.90
N PRO A 356 9.45 -0.34 -20.03
CA PRO A 356 10.69 -0.15 -20.79
C PRO A 356 10.79 1.20 -21.52
#